data_AF-A0A2D8N2M3-F1
#
_entry.id   AF-A0A2D8N2M3-F1
#
_cell.length_a   1.000
_cell.length_b   1.000
_cell.length_c   1.000
_cell.angle_alpha   90.00
_cell.angle_beta   90.00
_cell.angle_gamma   90.00
#
_symmetry.space_group_name_H-M   'P 1'
#
loop_
_entity.id
_entity.type
_entity.pdbx_description
1 polymer ?
#
loop_
_entity_poly.entity_id
_entity_poly.type
_entity_poly.pdbx_seq_one_letter_code
_entity_poly.pdbx_strand_id
1 'polypeptide(L)'
;MTKFFKWIGIIVITLVIAIGLFLFSMRFSDGPLEIFSGGPFTSGEPAQAPDDWSFLTDRNTIEFQTMMPDTSRIVWLAVHDRRLFLVSGYMNTSYGGIWKQWPLYLESDDRIILRIDSMLYEQRLERIMEGPEIVPVLDELARKYFPGTTAGSISSAESVTNSDTWMYEVADR
;
A
#
# COMPACT_ATOMS: atom_id res chain seq x y z
N MET A 1 32.55 -2.72 33.74
CA MET A 1 31.11 -2.77 33.37
C MET A 1 30.63 -1.46 32.75
N THR A 2 30.89 -0.28 33.33
CA THR A 2 30.44 1.04 32.79
C THR A 2 30.91 1.37 31.37
N LYS A 3 32.13 0.99 30.97
CA LYS A 3 32.62 1.19 29.60
C LYS A 3 31.84 0.37 28.57
N PHE A 4 31.46 -0.86 28.90
CA PHE A 4 30.68 -1.74 28.02
C PHE A 4 29.28 -1.17 27.74
N PHE A 5 28.57 -0.72 28.78
CA PHE A 5 27.27 -0.06 28.63
C PHE A 5 27.36 1.27 27.85
N LYS A 6 28.45 2.03 27.99
CA LYS A 6 28.70 3.24 27.18
C LYS A 6 28.81 2.92 25.69
N TRP A 7 29.57 1.88 25.32
CA TRP A 7 29.71 1.47 23.93
C TRP A 7 28.39 0.95 23.34
N ILE A 8 27.62 0.16 24.11
CA ILE A 8 26.27 -0.26 23.70
C ILE A 8 25.39 0.97 23.46
N GLY A 9 25.38 1.94 24.39
CA GLY A 9 24.59 3.16 24.23
C GLY A 9 24.97 3.95 22.97
N ILE A 10 26.26 4.09 22.68
CA ILE A 10 26.75 4.76 21.46
C ILE A 10 26.30 4.02 20.21
N ILE A 11 26.40 2.68 20.18
CA ILE A 11 25.98 1.86 19.03
C ILE A 11 24.49 2.02 18.79
N VAL A 12 23.66 1.94 19.84
CA VAL A 12 22.21 2.09 19.73
C VAL A 12 21.84 3.49 19.21
N ILE A 13 22.43 4.55 19.78
CA ILE A 13 22.16 5.92 19.33
C ILE A 13 22.58 6.12 17.87
N THR A 14 23.76 5.63 17.50
CA THR A 14 24.26 5.71 16.12
C THR A 14 23.32 5.00 15.15
N LEU A 15 22.83 3.81 15.52
CA LEU A 15 21.89 3.04 14.70
C LEU A 15 20.56 3.79 14.53
N VAL A 16 20.02 4.36 15.61
CA VAL A 16 18.78 5.15 15.55
C VAL A 16 18.92 6.36 14.64
N ILE A 17 20.05 7.09 14.75
CA ILE A 17 20.33 8.24 13.88
C ILE A 17 20.47 7.78 12.43
N ALA A 18 21.18 6.68 12.16
CA ALA A 18 21.36 6.16 10.81
C ALA A 18 20.02 5.76 10.18
N ILE A 19 19.14 5.08 10.93
CA ILE A 19 17.79 4.72 10.47
C ILE A 19 16.96 5.99 10.21
N GLY A 20 17.02 6.97 11.11
CA GLY A 20 16.30 8.24 10.95
C GLY A 20 16.75 9.00 9.69
N LEU A 21 18.06 9.09 9.45
CA LEU A 21 18.62 9.71 8.24
C LEU A 21 18.23 8.93 6.98
N PHE A 22 18.25 7.61 7.02
CA PHE A 22 17.80 6.76 5.91
C PHE A 22 16.32 7.02 5.58
N LEU A 23 15.42 6.94 6.56
CA LEU A 23 13.99 7.19 6.37
C LEU A 23 13.70 8.63 5.90
N PHE A 24 14.48 9.61 6.38
CA PHE A 24 14.40 10.97 5.88
C PHE A 24 14.85 11.06 4.42
N SER A 25 15.94 10.40 4.05
CA SER A 25 16.45 10.40 2.66
C SER A 25 15.46 9.75 1.68
N MET A 26 14.73 8.72 2.12
CA MET A 26 13.66 8.09 1.34
C MET A 26 12.56 9.07 0.94
N ARG A 27 12.39 10.21 1.64
CA ARG A 27 11.43 11.24 1.21
C ARG A 27 11.77 11.89 -0.12
N PHE A 28 13.02 11.79 -0.55
CA PHE A 28 13.54 12.40 -1.78
C PHE A 28 13.85 11.35 -2.86
N SER A 29 13.50 10.08 -2.62
CA SER A 29 13.65 9.03 -3.63
C SER A 29 12.54 9.09 -4.67
N ASP A 30 12.85 8.61 -5.87
CA ASP A 30 11.89 8.45 -6.96
C ASP A 30 11.02 7.22 -6.75
N GLY A 31 9.97 7.39 -5.95
CA GLY A 31 9.13 6.27 -5.56
C GLY A 31 9.69 5.46 -4.38
N PRO A 32 9.01 4.38 -4.00
CA PRO A 32 9.31 3.60 -2.81
C PRO A 32 10.47 2.62 -3.01
N LEU A 33 11.00 2.10 -1.90
CA LEU A 33 11.98 1.02 -1.91
C LEU A 33 11.45 -0.12 -1.03
N GLU A 34 11.00 -1.19 -1.65
CA GLU A 34 10.40 -2.35 -0.98
C GLU A 34 9.30 -1.93 0.03
N ILE A 35 9.55 -2.14 1.32
CA ILE A 35 8.62 -1.81 2.42
C ILE A 35 8.68 -0.34 2.85
N PHE A 36 9.68 0.41 2.38
CA PHE A 36 9.89 1.81 2.75
C PHE A 36 9.15 2.74 1.80
N SER A 37 8.31 3.60 2.36
CA SER A 37 7.64 4.65 1.60
C SER A 37 8.67 5.64 1.04
N GLY A 38 8.43 6.06 -0.20
CA GLY A 38 9.33 6.93 -0.95
C GLY A 38 8.72 8.27 -1.29
N GLY A 39 9.51 9.15 -1.90
CA GLY A 39 9.07 10.44 -2.42
C GLY A 39 8.04 10.33 -3.55
N PRO A 40 7.60 11.46 -4.11
CA PRO A 40 6.79 11.44 -5.33
C PRO A 40 7.55 10.79 -6.48
N PHE A 41 6.83 10.25 -7.45
CA PHE A 41 7.39 9.74 -8.70
C PHE A 41 7.98 10.91 -9.49
N THR A 42 9.25 10.78 -9.84
CA THR A 42 9.99 11.72 -10.69
C THR A 42 10.35 11.11 -12.04
N SER A 43 10.17 9.80 -12.21
CA SER A 43 10.29 9.09 -13.48
C SER A 43 9.04 8.30 -13.82
N GLY A 44 8.93 8.00 -15.11
CA GLY A 44 7.81 7.30 -15.73
C GLY A 44 7.11 8.19 -16.76
N GLU A 45 6.40 7.54 -17.68
CA GLU A 45 5.69 8.20 -18.77
C GLU A 45 4.19 8.23 -18.47
N PRO A 46 3.53 9.39 -18.54
CA PRO A 46 2.08 9.47 -18.41
C PRO A 46 1.37 8.58 -19.43
N ALA A 47 0.38 7.83 -18.97
CA ALA A 47 -0.42 6.92 -19.76
C ALA A 47 -1.91 7.06 -19.45
N GLN A 48 -2.73 6.74 -20.45
CA GLN A 48 -4.16 6.54 -20.22
C GLN A 48 -4.38 5.19 -19.54
N ALA A 49 -5.26 5.15 -18.53
CA ALA A 49 -5.63 3.91 -17.87
C ALA A 49 -6.30 2.93 -18.84
N PRO A 50 -6.00 1.62 -18.74
CA PRO A 50 -6.66 0.60 -19.52
C PRO A 50 -8.08 0.33 -18.99
N ASP A 51 -9.00 0.01 -19.89
CA ASP A 51 -10.37 -0.44 -19.53
C ASP A 51 -10.38 -1.87 -18.93
N ASP A 52 -9.24 -2.56 -18.93
CA ASP A 52 -9.08 -3.93 -18.46
C ASP A 52 -7.75 -4.12 -17.73
N TRP A 53 -7.84 -4.33 -16.42
CA TRP A 53 -6.70 -4.57 -15.54
C TRP A 53 -6.28 -6.06 -15.44
N SER A 54 -6.86 -6.97 -16.23
CA SER A 54 -6.61 -8.42 -16.17
C SER A 54 -5.15 -8.80 -16.36
N PHE A 55 -4.35 -7.98 -17.04
CA PHE A 55 -2.90 -8.20 -17.18
C PHE A 55 -2.15 -8.15 -15.84
N LEU A 56 -2.77 -7.61 -14.78
CA LEU A 56 -2.22 -7.54 -13.42
C LEU A 56 -2.63 -8.71 -12.53
N THR A 57 -3.42 -9.67 -13.01
CA THR A 57 -3.98 -10.77 -12.20
C THR A 57 -2.90 -11.48 -11.37
N ASP A 58 -1.80 -11.89 -12.02
CA ASP A 58 -0.68 -12.58 -11.34
C ASP A 58 0.43 -11.64 -10.85
N ARG A 59 0.26 -10.32 -10.98
CA ARG A 59 1.24 -9.35 -10.47
C ARG A 59 1.10 -9.22 -8.96
N ASN A 60 2.19 -9.44 -8.22
CA ASN A 60 2.14 -9.39 -6.75
C ASN A 60 2.06 -7.99 -6.16
N THR A 61 2.64 -6.98 -6.80
CA THR A 61 2.69 -5.65 -6.21
C THR A 61 2.67 -4.57 -7.26
N ILE A 62 2.14 -3.41 -6.88
CA ILE A 62 2.25 -2.18 -7.66
C ILE A 62 2.72 -1.04 -6.75
N GLU A 63 3.28 -0.02 -7.37
CA GLU A 63 3.61 1.23 -6.71
C GLU A 63 2.45 2.20 -6.90
N PHE A 64 2.10 2.92 -5.85
CA PHE A 64 1.22 4.08 -5.98
C PHE A 64 1.73 5.26 -5.16
N GLN A 65 1.33 6.46 -5.58
CA GLN A 65 1.58 7.72 -4.91
C GLN A 65 0.24 8.37 -4.52
N THR A 66 0.17 8.87 -3.29
CA THR A 66 -0.90 9.79 -2.84
C THR A 66 -0.56 11.24 -3.22
N MET A 67 -1.58 12.09 -3.34
CA MET A 67 -1.37 13.50 -3.66
C MET A 67 -1.09 14.37 -2.42
N MET A 68 -1.65 14.02 -1.27
CA MET A 68 -1.48 14.77 -0.03
C MET A 68 -1.38 13.84 1.19
N PRO A 69 -0.18 13.63 1.76
CA PRO A 69 1.12 14.08 1.28
C PRO A 69 1.52 13.39 -0.03
N ASP A 70 2.49 13.97 -0.75
CA ASP A 70 3.11 13.44 -1.96
C ASP A 70 4.11 12.31 -1.63
N THR A 71 3.58 11.16 -1.24
CA THR A 71 4.37 10.00 -0.86
C THR A 71 3.93 8.78 -1.65
N SER A 72 4.88 7.91 -1.92
CA SER A 72 4.65 6.67 -2.63
C SER A 72 4.93 5.44 -1.77
N ARG A 73 4.34 4.31 -2.15
CA ARG A 73 4.54 3.00 -1.49
C ARG A 73 4.19 1.85 -2.41
N ILE A 74 4.71 0.68 -2.06
CA ILE A 74 4.31 -0.59 -2.66
C ILE A 74 3.08 -1.13 -1.93
N VAL A 75 2.10 -1.61 -2.69
CA VAL A 75 0.88 -2.25 -2.20
C VAL A 75 0.62 -3.57 -2.91
N TRP A 76 -0.15 -4.41 -2.21
CA TRP A 76 -0.75 -5.61 -2.78
C TRP A 76 -2.00 -5.24 -3.57
N LEU A 77 -2.33 -6.07 -4.55
CA LEU A 77 -3.45 -5.88 -5.44
C LEU A 77 -4.19 -7.18 -5.72
N ALA A 78 -5.46 -7.05 -6.02
CA ALA A 78 -6.28 -8.09 -6.59
C ALA A 78 -6.95 -7.57 -7.86
N VAL A 79 -7.17 -8.46 -8.81
CA VAL A 79 -7.97 -8.16 -10.00
C VAL A 79 -9.19 -9.04 -9.98
N HIS A 80 -10.36 -8.44 -10.16
CA HIS A 80 -11.62 -9.16 -10.24
C HIS A 80 -12.52 -8.49 -11.27
N ASP A 81 -13.11 -9.26 -12.19
CA ASP A 81 -13.95 -8.76 -13.28
C ASP A 81 -13.31 -7.61 -14.08
N ARG A 82 -12.01 -7.75 -14.42
CA ARG A 82 -11.20 -6.74 -15.14
C ARG A 82 -10.94 -5.44 -14.36
N ARG A 83 -11.39 -5.34 -13.11
CA ARG A 83 -11.21 -4.18 -12.22
C ARG A 83 -10.06 -4.43 -11.24
N LEU A 84 -9.37 -3.36 -10.86
CA LEU A 84 -8.21 -3.40 -9.96
C LEU A 84 -8.62 -2.95 -8.55
N PHE A 85 -8.22 -3.75 -7.56
CA PHE A 85 -8.53 -3.50 -6.16
C PHE A 85 -7.28 -3.47 -5.30
N LEU A 86 -7.26 -2.55 -4.33
CA LEU A 86 -6.23 -2.43 -3.30
C LEU A 86 -6.85 -2.66 -1.93
N VAL A 87 -6.18 -3.44 -1.08
CA VAL A 87 -6.68 -3.75 0.26
C VAL A 87 -5.64 -3.46 1.33
N SER A 88 -6.09 -2.77 2.38
CA SER A 88 -5.33 -2.47 3.58
C SER A 88 -5.97 -3.15 4.78
N GLY A 89 -5.47 -4.32 5.17
CA GLY A 89 -5.91 -5.03 6.37
C GLY A 89 -5.28 -4.48 7.66
N TYR A 90 -5.92 -4.79 8.80
CA TYR A 90 -5.48 -4.48 10.18
C TYR A 90 -5.52 -3.00 10.56
N MET A 91 -6.46 -2.23 10.01
CA MET A 91 -6.55 -0.78 10.24
C MET A 91 -6.86 -0.41 11.68
N ASN A 92 -7.64 -1.23 12.38
CA ASN A 92 -8.00 -1.00 13.78
C ASN A 92 -7.03 -1.63 14.80
N THR A 93 -5.89 -2.16 14.34
CA THR A 93 -4.85 -2.68 15.25
C THR A 93 -3.85 -1.60 15.63
N SER A 94 -3.36 -1.61 16.87
CA SER A 94 -2.40 -0.61 17.38
C SER A 94 -1.12 -0.53 16.55
N TYR A 95 -0.69 -1.65 15.95
CA TYR A 95 0.50 -1.71 15.10
C TYR A 95 0.20 -1.34 13.64
N GLY A 96 -0.93 -1.82 13.08
CA GLY A 96 -1.33 -1.53 11.70
C GLY A 96 -1.64 -0.06 11.48
N GLY A 97 -2.33 0.58 12.41
CA GLY A 97 -2.62 2.03 12.36
C GLY A 97 -1.36 2.89 12.36
N ILE A 98 -0.34 2.54 13.15
CA ILE A 98 0.94 3.30 13.18
C ILE A 98 1.73 3.12 11.88
N TRP A 99 1.73 1.91 11.29
CA TRP A 99 2.53 1.60 10.09
C TRP A 99 1.86 1.92 8.76
N LYS A 100 0.52 2.03 8.70
CA LYS A 100 -0.25 2.18 7.46
C LYS A 100 -1.12 3.44 7.50
N GLN A 101 -0.47 4.59 7.38
CA GLN A 101 -1.15 5.89 7.36
C GLN A 101 -1.81 6.23 6.01
N TRP A 102 -1.40 5.58 4.92
CA TRP A 102 -1.88 5.92 3.58
C TRP A 102 -3.40 5.90 3.37
N PRO A 103 -4.19 4.97 3.96
CA PRO A 103 -5.63 4.96 3.74
C PRO A 103 -6.31 6.20 4.33
N LEU A 104 -5.74 6.75 5.41
CA LEU A 104 -6.23 7.98 6.05
C LEU A 104 -6.01 9.21 5.16
N TYR A 105 -4.93 9.23 4.36
CA TYR A 105 -4.66 10.33 3.44
C TYR A 105 -5.74 10.44 2.35
N LEU A 106 -6.29 9.29 1.94
CA LEU A 106 -7.33 9.18 0.91
C LEU A 106 -8.70 9.69 1.36
N GLU A 107 -8.94 9.88 2.65
CA GLU A 107 -10.17 10.52 3.13
C GLU A 107 -10.22 12.00 2.73
N SER A 108 -9.06 12.64 2.60
CA SER A 108 -8.95 14.05 2.23
C SER A 108 -8.75 14.26 0.72
N ASP A 109 -8.05 13.35 0.06
CA ASP A 109 -7.76 13.40 -1.37
C ASP A 109 -7.61 11.96 -1.90
N ASP A 110 -8.64 11.48 -2.59
CA ASP A 110 -8.73 10.12 -3.12
C ASP A 110 -7.91 9.91 -4.41
N ARG A 111 -7.29 10.98 -4.94
CA ARG A 111 -6.49 10.91 -6.14
C ARG A 111 -5.16 10.22 -5.84
N ILE A 112 -4.73 9.42 -6.81
CA ILE A 112 -3.47 8.71 -6.77
C ILE A 112 -2.80 8.70 -8.15
N ILE A 113 -1.52 8.35 -8.16
CA ILE A 113 -0.81 7.95 -9.36
C ILE A 113 -0.38 6.50 -9.17
N LEU A 114 -0.73 5.60 -10.09
CA LEU A 114 -0.17 4.25 -10.16
C LEU A 114 1.07 4.27 -11.05
N ARG A 115 2.13 3.58 -10.63
CA ARG A 115 3.30 3.32 -11.49
C ARG A 115 3.42 1.83 -11.78
N ILE A 116 3.27 1.47 -13.05
CA ILE A 116 3.31 0.09 -13.53
C ILE A 116 4.21 0.05 -14.76
N ASP A 117 5.31 -0.70 -14.69
CA ASP A 117 6.26 -0.88 -15.81
C ASP A 117 6.68 0.45 -16.47
N SER A 118 7.02 1.42 -15.62
CA SER A 118 7.39 2.81 -16.00
C SER A 118 6.28 3.67 -16.57
N MET A 119 5.04 3.19 -16.62
CA MET A 119 3.88 3.99 -17.01
C MET A 119 3.19 4.57 -15.77
N LEU A 120 2.79 5.84 -15.85
CA LEU A 120 2.09 6.57 -14.79
C LEU A 120 0.62 6.73 -15.15
N TYR A 121 -0.27 6.24 -14.29
CA TYR A 121 -1.71 6.32 -14.46
C TYR A 121 -2.31 7.15 -13.33
N GLU A 122 -2.87 8.32 -13.66
CA GLU A 122 -3.65 9.09 -12.72
C GLU A 122 -5.02 8.43 -12.51
N GLN A 123 -5.35 8.12 -11.27
CA GLN A 123 -6.55 7.37 -10.89
C GLN A 123 -7.10 7.89 -9.56
N ARG A 124 -8.20 7.29 -9.10
CA ARG A 124 -8.80 7.51 -7.79
C ARG A 124 -8.96 6.18 -7.06
N LEU A 125 -8.95 6.24 -5.73
CA LEU A 125 -9.26 5.08 -4.89
C LEU A 125 -10.62 5.25 -4.24
N GLU A 126 -11.61 4.55 -4.76
CA GLU A 126 -12.97 4.55 -4.25
C GLU A 126 -13.12 3.51 -3.14
N ARG A 127 -13.49 3.95 -1.94
CA ARG A 127 -13.58 3.06 -0.78
C ARG A 127 -14.81 2.15 -0.86
N ILE A 128 -14.58 0.85 -0.82
CA ILE A 128 -15.61 -0.20 -0.84
C ILE A 128 -15.87 -0.68 0.59
N MET A 129 -17.14 -0.60 1.01
CA MET A 129 -17.60 -0.98 2.35
C MET A 129 -18.64 -2.12 2.32
N GLU A 130 -19.31 -2.26 1.19
CA GLU A 130 -20.34 -3.25 0.91
C GLU A 130 -20.35 -3.53 -0.60
N GLY A 131 -20.72 -4.75 -1.01
CA GLY A 131 -20.79 -5.10 -2.44
C GLY A 131 -20.49 -6.58 -2.71
N PRO A 132 -20.97 -7.12 -3.85
CA PRO A 132 -20.72 -8.51 -4.24
C PRO A 132 -19.24 -8.81 -4.53
N GLU A 133 -18.44 -7.79 -4.85
CA GLU A 133 -17.02 -7.89 -5.18
C GLU A 133 -16.12 -8.19 -3.98
N ILE A 134 -16.58 -7.92 -2.75
CA ILE A 134 -15.73 -8.03 -1.55
C ILE A 134 -15.18 -9.44 -1.38
N VAL A 135 -16.04 -10.45 -1.43
CA VAL A 135 -15.62 -11.85 -1.21
C VAL A 135 -14.68 -12.33 -2.32
N PRO A 136 -15.00 -12.18 -3.62
CA PRO A 136 -14.08 -12.53 -4.71
C PRO A 136 -12.72 -11.83 -4.64
N VAL A 137 -12.69 -10.55 -4.28
CA VAL A 137 -11.43 -9.80 -4.12
C VAL A 137 -10.60 -10.35 -2.96
N LEU A 138 -11.23 -10.69 -1.84
CA LEU A 138 -10.54 -11.32 -0.70
C LEU A 138 -10.03 -12.73 -1.05
N ASP A 139 -10.79 -13.51 -1.82
CA ASP A 139 -10.36 -14.82 -2.33
C ASP A 139 -9.12 -14.69 -3.22
N GLU A 140 -9.09 -13.69 -4.09
CA GLU A 140 -7.94 -13.42 -4.95
C GLU A 140 -6.70 -13.00 -4.15
N LEU A 141 -6.86 -12.19 -3.10
CA LEU A 141 -5.77 -11.88 -2.18
C LEU A 141 -5.28 -13.14 -1.44
N ALA A 142 -6.18 -14.02 -1.02
CA ALA A 142 -5.83 -15.28 -0.37
C ALA A 142 -4.99 -16.17 -1.28
N ARG A 143 -5.43 -16.31 -2.53
CA ARG A 143 -4.73 -17.05 -3.59
C ARG A 143 -3.30 -16.55 -3.76
N LYS A 144 -3.10 -15.23 -3.82
CA LYS A 144 -1.81 -14.60 -4.14
C LYS A 144 -0.83 -14.56 -2.98
N TYR A 145 -1.28 -14.16 -1.79
CA TYR A 145 -0.37 -13.79 -0.69
C TYR A 145 -0.37 -14.77 0.49
N PHE A 146 -1.36 -15.68 0.55
CA PHE A 146 -1.52 -16.60 1.66
C PHE A 146 -1.83 -18.03 1.17
N PRO A 147 -0.91 -18.64 0.39
CA PRO A 147 -1.12 -19.97 -0.17
C PRO A 147 -1.34 -21.00 0.96
N GLY A 148 -2.38 -21.84 0.79
CA GLY A 148 -2.78 -22.83 1.80
C GLY A 148 -3.77 -22.31 2.84
N THR A 149 -4.26 -21.07 2.71
CA THR A 149 -5.31 -20.49 3.55
C THR A 149 -6.57 -20.16 2.72
N THR A 150 -7.65 -19.76 3.38
CA THR A 150 -8.90 -19.31 2.73
C THR A 150 -9.17 -17.84 3.04
N ALA A 151 -9.91 -17.12 2.19
CA ALA A 151 -10.19 -15.69 2.40
C ALA A 151 -10.66 -15.35 3.81
N GLY A 152 -11.59 -16.15 4.36
CA GLY A 152 -12.14 -15.96 5.70
C GLY A 152 -11.12 -16.03 6.85
N SER A 153 -9.90 -16.52 6.60
CA SER A 153 -8.80 -16.49 7.57
C SER A 153 -7.92 -15.23 7.50
N ILE A 154 -8.03 -14.46 6.42
CA ILE A 154 -7.26 -13.22 6.18
C ILE A 154 -8.11 -12.00 6.52
N SER A 155 -9.35 -12.00 6.06
CA SER A 155 -10.35 -10.96 6.30
C SER A 155 -11.75 -11.52 6.03
N SER A 156 -12.78 -10.90 6.57
CA SER A 156 -14.17 -11.21 6.24
C SER A 156 -14.84 -10.03 5.54
N ALA A 157 -15.98 -10.26 4.90
CA ALA A 157 -16.82 -9.16 4.42
C ALA A 157 -17.23 -8.24 5.57
N GLU A 158 -17.53 -8.80 6.74
CA GLU A 158 -17.82 -8.05 7.97
C GLU A 158 -16.65 -7.16 8.40
N SER A 159 -15.41 -7.65 8.29
CA SER A 159 -14.19 -6.86 8.55
C SER A 159 -14.06 -5.66 7.60
N VAL A 160 -14.53 -5.79 6.35
CA VAL A 160 -14.57 -4.66 5.41
C VAL A 160 -15.64 -3.65 5.83
N THR A 161 -16.85 -4.12 6.09
CA THR A 161 -17.98 -3.28 6.54
C THR A 161 -17.67 -2.55 7.86
N ASN A 162 -16.99 -3.20 8.80
CA ASN A 162 -16.61 -2.63 10.09
C ASN A 162 -15.35 -1.75 10.04
N SER A 163 -14.78 -1.49 8.86
CA SER A 163 -13.54 -0.71 8.69
C SER A 163 -12.30 -1.31 9.36
N ASP A 164 -12.27 -2.60 9.65
CA ASP A 164 -11.06 -3.32 10.09
C ASP A 164 -10.11 -3.59 8.91
N THR A 165 -10.70 -3.83 7.73
CA THR A 165 -10.01 -3.99 6.44
C THR A 165 -10.56 -2.95 5.47
N TRP A 166 -9.69 -2.11 4.91
CA TRP A 166 -10.12 -1.08 3.97
C TRP A 166 -9.87 -1.57 2.56
N MET A 167 -10.93 -1.70 1.77
CA MET A 167 -10.88 -2.10 0.37
C MET A 167 -11.13 -0.88 -0.50
N TYR A 168 -10.41 -0.80 -1.61
CA TYR A 168 -10.54 0.26 -2.60
C TYR A 168 -10.61 -0.32 -4.00
N GLU A 169 -11.51 0.21 -4.81
CA GLU A 169 -11.47 0.06 -6.26
C GLU A 169 -10.61 1.18 -6.87
N VAL A 170 -9.78 0.84 -7.84
CA VAL A 170 -9.09 1.83 -8.69
C VAL A 170 -10.07 2.26 -9.76
N ALA A 171 -10.45 3.54 -9.73
CA ALA A 171 -11.40 4.15 -10.64
C ALA A 171 -10.75 5.30 -11.44
N ASP A 172 -11.35 5.59 -12.60
CA ASP A 172 -10.91 6.70 -13.43
C ASP A 172 -11.07 8.06 -12.75
N ARG A 173 -10.19 9.00 -13.13
CA ARG A 173 -10.17 10.35 -12.59
C ARG A 173 -11.27 11.24 -13.17
#